data_AF-A0A6G3DJY1-F1
#
_entry.id   AF-A0A6G3DJY1-F1
#
_cell.length_a   1.000
_cell.length_b   1.000
_cell.length_c   1.000
_cell.angle_alpha   90.00
_cell.angle_beta   90.00
_cell.angle_gamma   90.00
#
_symmetry.space_group_name_H-M   'P 1'
#
loop_
_entity.id
_entity.type
_entity.pdbx_description
1 polymer ?
#
loop_
_entity_poly.entity_id
_entity_poly.type
_entity_poly.pdbx_seq_one_letter_code
_entity_poly.pdbx_strand_id
1 'polypeptide(L)'
;MLDESLLDAPERLTEADRRGLLRGAAEAGARVRTAARHAAEAGVGNLKPDGRPRAVLIAGPGAAATHAADLLGTLAGAGSPVTRLAPTGVAPAAGALRWELPGWAGSVDLLLIATPDGAEPGLSLLAEQAYRRGCTVVAVAPARSPLNDAVSASRGLFIPMATAPYDHDEPLAGAAPGVLWALLTPLLALLDRTGLLEAPPEAVGKVADRLDRVAERCGPAIVTYSNRAKTLASELADSLPVVWTEGTSAGPAGRRFAAALAELSGTPAVVADLPEALAAHSALLAGRLAAGADPDDFFRDRVEEPAALHARVVLLRDRPIGGLTAAPNARDLALGHDTPISELEPEAGGELETLAELIAITDFAAVYLALASGA
;
A
#
# COMPACT_ATOMS: atom_id res chain seq x y z
N MET A 1 13.08 16.05 14.15
CA MET A 1 14.44 16.17 13.59
C MET A 1 14.97 14.75 13.43
N LEU A 2 15.38 14.40 12.22
CA LEU A 2 15.85 13.07 11.84
C LEU A 2 17.26 12.81 12.42
N ASP A 3 17.50 11.63 12.99
CA ASP A 3 18.87 11.16 13.26
C ASP A 3 19.43 10.45 12.01
N GLU A 4 20.06 11.20 11.10
CA GLU A 4 20.71 10.64 9.90
C GLU A 4 21.77 9.59 10.23
N SER A 5 22.45 9.73 11.37
CA SER A 5 23.48 8.76 11.78
C SER A 5 22.89 7.38 12.05
N LEU A 6 21.59 7.31 12.41
CA LEU A 6 20.88 6.06 12.61
C LEU A 6 20.77 5.28 11.30
N LEU A 7 20.57 5.95 10.18
CA LEU A 7 20.40 5.30 8.87
C LEU A 7 21.64 4.50 8.45
N ASP A 8 22.84 4.91 8.86
CA ASP A 8 24.09 4.18 8.61
C ASP A 8 24.55 3.29 9.78
N ALA A 9 23.67 3.04 10.76
CA ALA A 9 23.91 2.14 11.88
C ALA A 9 22.91 0.96 11.90
N PRO A 10 23.16 -0.13 11.13
CA PRO A 10 22.22 -1.25 10.97
C PRO A 10 21.79 -1.92 12.28
N GLU A 11 22.71 -2.03 13.24
CA GLU A 11 22.44 -2.59 14.57
C GLU A 11 21.45 -1.72 15.33
N ARG A 12 21.67 -0.39 15.35
CA ARG A 12 20.77 0.57 15.98
C ARG A 12 19.39 0.63 15.30
N LEU A 13 19.34 0.49 13.97
CA LEU A 13 18.06 0.37 13.25
C LEU A 13 17.27 -0.87 13.68
N THR A 14 17.96 -2.00 13.86
CA THR A 14 17.34 -3.25 14.29
C THR A 14 16.80 -3.14 15.71
N GLU A 15 17.52 -2.45 16.60
CA GLU A 15 17.07 -2.17 17.97
C GLU A 15 15.87 -1.20 18.01
N ALA A 16 15.86 -0.19 17.13
CA ALA A 16 14.76 0.76 17.02
C ALA A 16 13.48 0.11 16.43
N ASP A 17 13.62 -0.89 15.56
CA ASP A 17 12.53 -1.58 14.89
C ASP A 17 11.80 -2.59 15.78
N ARG A 18 11.22 -2.10 16.89
CA ARG A 18 10.48 -2.91 17.86
C ARG A 18 9.24 -3.59 17.26
N ARG A 19 8.68 -3.01 16.19
CA ARG A 19 7.50 -3.54 15.48
C ARG A 19 7.87 -4.46 14.30
N GLY A 20 9.16 -4.69 14.05
CA GLY A 20 9.64 -5.56 12.97
C GLY A 20 9.25 -5.08 11.55
N LEU A 21 9.08 -3.79 11.33
CA LEU A 21 8.65 -3.19 10.07
C LEU A 21 9.69 -3.37 8.96
N LEU A 22 10.99 -3.22 9.26
CA LEU A 22 12.06 -3.44 8.27
C LEU A 22 12.13 -4.92 7.88
N ARG A 23 11.95 -5.80 8.86
CA ARG A 23 11.87 -7.24 8.60
C ARG A 23 10.64 -7.58 7.75
N GLY A 24 9.48 -7.00 8.09
CA GLY A 24 8.24 -7.16 7.34
C GLY A 24 8.35 -6.69 5.88
N ALA A 25 9.06 -5.58 5.64
CA ALA A 25 9.38 -5.10 4.29
C ALA A 25 10.34 -6.05 3.56
N ALA A 26 11.39 -6.51 4.24
CA ALA A 26 12.39 -7.41 3.65
C ALA A 26 11.82 -8.80 3.32
N GLU A 27 10.85 -9.29 4.09
CA GLU A 27 10.22 -10.59 3.87
C GLU A 27 9.01 -10.56 2.93
N ALA A 28 8.74 -9.42 2.28
CA ALA A 28 7.59 -9.29 1.39
C ALA A 28 7.55 -10.37 0.29
N GLY A 29 8.70 -10.72 -0.30
CA GLY A 29 8.76 -11.81 -1.29
C GLY A 29 8.44 -13.19 -0.70
N ALA A 30 8.97 -13.51 0.48
CA ALA A 30 8.61 -14.73 1.21
C ALA A 30 7.10 -14.75 1.59
N ARG A 31 6.54 -13.59 1.91
CA ARG A 31 5.12 -13.39 2.22
C ARG A 31 4.24 -13.72 1.02
N VAL A 32 4.58 -13.21 -0.16
CA VAL A 32 3.89 -13.51 -1.43
C VAL A 32 3.88 -15.01 -1.69
N ARG A 33 5.03 -15.69 -1.60
CA ARG A 33 5.12 -17.14 -1.85
C ARG A 33 4.27 -17.95 -0.86
N THR A 34 4.29 -17.58 0.41
CA THR A 34 3.49 -18.24 1.46
C THR A 34 2.00 -18.03 1.23
N ALA A 35 1.58 -16.80 0.91
CA ALA A 35 0.19 -16.46 0.66
C ALA A 35 -0.35 -17.13 -0.61
N ALA A 36 0.46 -17.22 -1.68
CA ALA A 36 0.13 -17.96 -2.89
C ALA A 36 -0.07 -19.46 -2.60
N ARG A 37 0.79 -20.05 -1.75
CA ARG A 37 0.63 -21.43 -1.29
C ARG A 37 -0.68 -21.62 -0.50
N HIS A 38 -1.00 -20.72 0.43
CA HIS A 38 -2.26 -20.80 1.18
C HIS A 38 -3.49 -20.69 0.26
N ALA A 39 -3.45 -19.84 -0.76
CA ALA A 39 -4.51 -19.76 -1.76
C ALA A 39 -4.67 -21.08 -2.53
N ALA A 40 -3.57 -21.72 -2.93
CA ALA A 40 -3.59 -23.02 -3.59
C ALA A 40 -4.15 -24.11 -2.67
N GLU A 41 -3.71 -24.17 -1.41
CA GLU A 41 -4.18 -25.12 -0.38
C GLU A 41 -5.67 -24.92 -0.04
N ALA A 42 -6.16 -23.68 -0.06
CA ALA A 42 -7.58 -23.36 0.09
C ALA A 42 -8.42 -23.75 -1.15
N GLY A 43 -7.79 -24.20 -2.23
CA GLY A 43 -8.47 -24.71 -3.41
C GLY A 43 -8.82 -23.65 -4.46
N VAL A 44 -8.24 -22.45 -4.40
CA VAL A 44 -8.49 -21.37 -5.39
C VAL A 44 -8.27 -21.88 -6.83
N GLY A 45 -7.22 -22.65 -7.09
CA GLY A 45 -6.95 -23.20 -8.42
C GLY A 45 -8.01 -24.18 -8.93
N ASN A 46 -8.79 -24.80 -8.02
CA ASN A 46 -9.81 -25.79 -8.36
C ASN A 46 -11.20 -25.18 -8.56
N LEU A 47 -11.35 -23.86 -8.35
CA LEU A 47 -12.62 -23.17 -8.51
C LEU A 47 -13.09 -23.26 -9.98
N LYS A 48 -14.39 -23.47 -10.12
CA LYS A 48 -15.11 -23.44 -11.41
C LYS A 48 -16.14 -22.32 -11.34
N PRO A 49 -15.72 -21.05 -11.53
CA PRO A 49 -16.67 -19.94 -11.53
C PRO A 49 -17.65 -20.09 -12.69
N ASP A 50 -18.92 -19.79 -12.46
CA ASP A 50 -19.97 -19.78 -13.49
C ASP A 50 -19.82 -18.61 -14.49
N GLY A 51 -18.88 -17.70 -14.22
CA GLY A 51 -18.53 -16.57 -15.05
C GLY A 51 -17.73 -15.52 -14.27
N ARG A 52 -17.49 -14.38 -14.93
CA ARG A 52 -16.94 -13.19 -14.25
C ARG A 52 -18.03 -12.60 -13.34
N PRO A 53 -17.69 -12.19 -12.10
CA PRO A 53 -18.66 -11.51 -11.25
C PRO A 53 -19.02 -10.15 -11.84
N ARG A 54 -20.30 -9.76 -11.70
CA ARG A 54 -20.82 -8.48 -12.19
C ARG A 54 -20.19 -7.29 -11.46
N ALA A 55 -19.97 -7.44 -10.16
CA ALA A 55 -19.26 -6.46 -9.34
C ALA A 55 -18.46 -7.18 -8.26
N VAL A 56 -17.34 -6.58 -7.87
CA VAL A 56 -16.53 -7.01 -6.73
C VAL A 56 -16.70 -5.98 -5.61
N LEU A 57 -17.12 -6.43 -4.44
CA LEU A 57 -17.20 -5.64 -3.22
C LEU A 57 -16.05 -6.06 -2.32
N ILE A 58 -15.34 -5.12 -1.71
CA ILE A 58 -14.26 -5.44 -0.78
C ILE A 58 -14.43 -4.71 0.55
N ALA A 59 -14.39 -5.47 1.64
CA ALA A 59 -14.57 -4.98 3.00
C ALA A 59 -13.38 -5.37 3.89
N GLY A 60 -13.05 -4.47 4.81
CA GLY A 60 -12.00 -4.67 5.80
C GLY A 60 -11.63 -3.34 6.46
N PRO A 61 -11.19 -3.37 7.72
CA PRO A 61 -10.74 -2.17 8.43
C PRO A 61 -9.34 -1.74 7.98
N GLY A 62 -9.02 -0.47 8.24
CA GLY A 62 -7.64 0.04 8.18
C GLY A 62 -7.04 0.21 6.78
N ALA A 63 -5.77 0.60 6.76
CA ALA A 63 -5.03 0.93 5.55
C ALA A 63 -4.82 -0.29 4.64
N ALA A 64 -4.47 -1.47 5.17
CA ALA A 64 -4.23 -2.66 4.36
C ALA A 64 -5.43 -3.02 3.46
N ALA A 65 -6.64 -3.10 4.01
CA ALA A 65 -7.84 -3.38 3.23
C ALA A 65 -8.18 -2.25 2.25
N THR A 66 -7.95 -1.00 2.65
CA THR A 66 -8.16 0.19 1.80
C THR A 66 -7.27 0.15 0.56
N HIS A 67 -5.97 -0.10 0.75
CA HIS A 67 -5.02 -0.13 -0.36
C HIS A 67 -5.12 -1.40 -1.19
N ALA A 68 -5.43 -2.55 -0.59
CA ALA A 68 -5.77 -3.75 -1.36
C ALA A 68 -6.97 -3.48 -2.30
N ALA A 69 -8.02 -2.81 -1.81
CA ALA A 69 -9.18 -2.46 -2.63
C ALA A 69 -8.83 -1.52 -3.79
N ASP A 70 -8.02 -0.49 -3.51
CA ASP A 70 -7.59 0.50 -4.50
C ASP A 70 -6.71 -0.12 -5.60
N LEU A 71 -5.76 -0.98 -5.20
CA LEU A 71 -4.91 -1.74 -6.11
C LEU A 71 -5.73 -2.69 -6.98
N LEU A 72 -6.63 -3.47 -6.38
CA LEU A 72 -7.49 -4.39 -7.13
C LEU A 72 -8.47 -3.65 -8.04
N GLY A 73 -9.00 -2.50 -7.62
CA GLY A 73 -9.87 -1.69 -8.48
C GLY A 73 -9.16 -1.13 -9.69
N THR A 74 -7.87 -0.84 -9.56
CA THR A 74 -7.04 -0.40 -10.68
C THR A 74 -6.70 -1.54 -11.63
N LEU A 75 -6.33 -2.71 -11.09
CA LEU A 75 -5.92 -3.89 -11.89
C LEU A 75 -7.10 -4.63 -12.54
N ALA A 76 -8.24 -4.75 -11.85
CA ALA A 76 -9.41 -5.52 -12.28
C ALA A 76 -10.58 -4.66 -12.77
N GLY A 77 -10.56 -3.35 -12.56
CA GLY A 77 -11.68 -2.44 -12.81
C GLY A 77 -12.18 -2.42 -14.25
N ALA A 78 -11.30 -2.69 -15.21
CA ALA A 78 -11.66 -2.80 -16.62
C ALA A 78 -12.57 -4.01 -16.91
N GLY A 79 -12.45 -5.09 -16.11
CA GLY A 79 -13.25 -6.29 -16.24
C GLY A 79 -14.55 -6.25 -15.43
N SER A 80 -14.51 -5.69 -14.23
CA SER A 80 -15.66 -5.58 -13.32
C SER A 80 -15.44 -4.46 -12.30
N PRO A 81 -16.46 -3.65 -11.95
CA PRO A 81 -16.32 -2.60 -10.95
C PRO A 81 -15.94 -3.20 -9.60
N VAL A 82 -14.83 -2.72 -9.04
CA VAL A 82 -14.38 -3.04 -7.69
C VAL A 82 -14.73 -1.88 -6.77
N THR A 83 -15.63 -2.12 -5.81
CA THR A 83 -16.09 -1.10 -4.86
C THR A 83 -15.66 -1.46 -3.45
N ARG A 84 -14.89 -0.56 -2.81
CA ARG A 84 -14.63 -0.68 -1.37
C ARG A 84 -15.90 -0.35 -0.58
N LEU A 85 -16.27 -1.24 0.33
CA LEU A 85 -17.29 -0.99 1.35
C LEU A 85 -16.62 -0.24 2.51
N ALA A 86 -16.89 1.06 2.60
CA ALA A 86 -16.41 1.88 3.71
C ALA A 86 -17.09 1.44 5.03
N PRO A 87 -16.33 1.26 6.12
CA PRO A 87 -16.94 0.98 7.40
C PRO A 87 -17.73 2.17 7.92
N THR A 88 -18.81 1.90 8.63
CA THR A 88 -19.51 2.85 9.49
C THR A 88 -19.34 2.44 10.95
N GLY A 89 -19.52 3.35 11.89
CA GLY A 89 -19.35 3.04 13.31
C GLY A 89 -19.09 4.27 14.16
N VAL A 90 -19.01 4.05 15.48
CA VAL A 90 -18.78 5.12 16.47
C VAL A 90 -17.30 5.34 16.78
N ALA A 91 -16.42 4.40 16.41
CA ALA A 91 -14.98 4.46 16.63
C ALA A 91 -14.22 3.52 15.67
N PRO A 92 -12.95 3.81 15.34
CA PRO A 92 -12.06 2.90 14.61
C PRO A 92 -11.49 1.81 15.55
N ALA A 93 -12.37 1.05 16.19
CA ALA A 93 -11.99 0.07 17.21
C ALA A 93 -12.75 -1.25 17.05
N ALA A 94 -12.13 -2.32 17.54
CA ALA A 94 -12.70 -3.65 17.61
C ALA A 94 -14.13 -3.64 18.18
N GLY A 95 -15.08 -4.19 17.42
CA GLY A 95 -16.49 -4.26 17.79
C GLY A 95 -17.32 -3.03 17.46
N ALA A 96 -16.71 -1.90 17.07
CA ALA A 96 -17.43 -0.65 16.77
C ALA A 96 -17.73 -0.45 15.28
N LEU A 97 -17.03 -1.17 14.39
CA LEU A 97 -17.16 -1.04 12.94
C LEU A 97 -18.25 -1.96 12.35
N ARG A 98 -18.95 -1.47 11.33
CA ARG A 98 -20.02 -2.15 10.60
C ARG A 98 -19.88 -1.91 9.11
N TRP A 99 -20.35 -2.88 8.33
CA TRP A 99 -20.41 -2.80 6.87
C TRP A 99 -21.80 -3.23 6.42
N GLU A 100 -22.28 -2.61 5.35
CA GLU A 100 -23.58 -2.92 4.78
C GLU A 100 -23.44 -3.20 3.29
N LEU A 101 -24.13 -4.25 2.82
CA LEU A 101 -24.20 -4.53 1.40
C LEU A 101 -25.15 -3.56 0.68
N PRO A 102 -24.72 -2.94 -0.43
CA PRO A 102 -25.62 -2.16 -1.29
C PRO A 102 -26.85 -2.97 -1.69
N GLY A 103 -28.02 -2.32 -1.79
CA GLY A 103 -29.29 -3.01 -2.04
C GLY A 103 -29.35 -3.82 -3.35
N TRP A 104 -28.48 -3.52 -4.31
CA TRP A 104 -28.37 -4.24 -5.58
C TRP A 104 -27.48 -5.49 -5.51
N ALA A 105 -26.72 -5.68 -4.44
CA ALA A 105 -25.77 -6.78 -4.31
C ALA A 105 -26.48 -8.13 -4.12
N GLY A 106 -26.09 -9.15 -4.89
CA GLY A 106 -26.74 -10.45 -4.92
C GLY A 106 -25.88 -11.56 -5.53
N SER A 107 -26.52 -12.57 -6.13
CA SER A 107 -25.88 -13.84 -6.50
C SER A 107 -24.90 -13.81 -7.67
N VAL A 108 -24.78 -12.69 -8.37
CA VAL A 108 -23.83 -12.49 -9.46
C VAL A 108 -22.63 -11.62 -9.04
N ASP A 109 -22.58 -11.21 -7.77
CA ASP A 109 -21.51 -10.37 -7.24
C ASP A 109 -20.59 -11.18 -6.32
N LEU A 110 -19.38 -10.65 -6.13
CA LEU A 110 -18.34 -11.24 -5.29
C LEU A 110 -18.02 -10.30 -4.13
N LEU A 111 -18.19 -10.77 -2.90
CA LEU A 111 -17.72 -10.10 -1.69
C LEU A 111 -16.36 -10.66 -1.27
N LEU A 112 -15.37 -9.78 -1.21
CA LEU A 112 -14.06 -10.01 -0.63
C LEU A 112 -14.03 -9.41 0.78
N ILE A 113 -13.63 -10.20 1.77
CA ILE A 113 -13.35 -9.72 3.12
C ILE A 113 -11.84 -9.90 3.37
N ALA A 114 -11.11 -8.81 3.56
CA ALA A 114 -9.66 -8.84 3.78
C ALA A 114 -9.33 -8.11 5.08
N THR A 115 -8.79 -8.82 6.07
CA THR A 115 -8.48 -8.23 7.38
C THR A 115 -7.27 -8.88 8.04
N PRO A 116 -6.38 -8.10 8.67
CA PRO A 116 -5.24 -8.63 9.41
C PRO A 116 -5.60 -9.28 10.77
N ASP A 117 -6.80 -9.04 11.32
CA ASP A 117 -7.21 -9.59 12.63
C ASP A 117 -8.27 -10.70 12.51
N GLY A 118 -9.23 -10.57 11.59
CA GLY A 118 -10.41 -11.43 11.50
C GLY A 118 -11.34 -11.38 12.73
N ALA A 119 -11.14 -10.45 13.66
CA ALA A 119 -11.85 -10.39 14.93
C ALA A 119 -13.10 -9.52 14.89
N GLU A 120 -13.23 -8.66 13.87
CA GLU A 120 -14.29 -7.67 13.80
C GLU A 120 -15.68 -8.29 13.59
N PRO A 121 -16.61 -8.19 14.58
CA PRO A 121 -17.93 -8.80 14.47
C PRO A 121 -18.75 -8.28 13.28
N GLY A 122 -18.51 -7.02 12.89
CA GLY A 122 -19.15 -6.40 11.73
C GLY A 122 -18.86 -7.13 10.41
N LEU A 123 -17.69 -7.77 10.28
CA LEU A 123 -17.33 -8.54 9.10
C LEU A 123 -18.04 -9.90 9.07
N SER A 124 -18.20 -10.56 10.22
CA SER A 124 -19.01 -11.78 10.33
C SER A 124 -20.47 -11.53 9.96
N LEU A 125 -21.04 -10.42 10.45
CA LEU A 125 -22.39 -9.99 10.08
C LEU A 125 -22.50 -9.72 8.57
N LEU A 126 -21.48 -9.11 7.96
CA LEU A 126 -21.44 -8.86 6.52
C LEU A 126 -21.43 -10.18 5.71
N ALA A 127 -20.66 -11.18 6.14
CA ALA A 127 -20.65 -12.51 5.51
C ALA A 127 -22.05 -13.16 5.55
N GLU A 128 -22.75 -13.08 6.69
CA GLU A 128 -24.13 -13.57 6.80
C GLU A 128 -25.11 -12.79 5.91
N GLN A 129 -24.96 -11.46 5.81
CA GLN A 129 -25.77 -10.65 4.90
C GLN A 129 -25.58 -11.11 3.45
N ALA A 130 -24.34 -11.35 3.03
CA ALA A 130 -24.00 -11.82 1.68
C ALA A 130 -24.62 -13.19 1.41
N TYR A 131 -24.50 -14.13 2.35
CA TYR A 131 -25.12 -15.45 2.25
C TYR A 131 -26.64 -15.36 2.08
N ARG A 132 -27.33 -14.53 2.88
CA ARG A 132 -28.79 -14.33 2.76
C ARG A 132 -29.21 -13.76 1.39
N ARG A 133 -28.34 -13.01 0.73
CA ARG A 133 -28.55 -12.45 -0.62
C ARG A 133 -28.00 -13.33 -1.75
N GLY A 134 -27.43 -14.49 -1.42
CA GLY A 134 -26.79 -15.40 -2.37
C GLY A 134 -25.47 -14.88 -2.94
N CYS A 135 -24.90 -13.80 -2.41
CA CYS A 135 -23.64 -13.24 -2.86
C CYS A 135 -22.47 -14.16 -2.49
N THR A 136 -21.54 -14.36 -3.42
CA THR A 136 -20.38 -15.22 -3.18
C THR A 136 -19.42 -14.53 -2.23
N VAL A 137 -18.99 -15.21 -1.17
CA VAL A 137 -18.08 -14.64 -0.16
C VAL A 137 -16.73 -15.34 -0.21
N VAL A 138 -15.65 -14.55 -0.27
CA VAL A 138 -14.29 -15.02 -0.04
C VAL A 138 -13.64 -14.16 1.03
N ALA A 139 -12.99 -14.78 2.01
CA ALA A 139 -12.30 -14.08 3.08
C ALA A 139 -10.82 -14.45 3.16
N VAL A 140 -9.97 -13.45 3.41
CA VAL A 140 -8.55 -13.59 3.71
C VAL A 140 -8.30 -12.98 5.10
N ALA A 141 -7.97 -13.83 6.06
CA ALA A 141 -7.78 -13.43 7.47
C ALA A 141 -6.93 -14.46 8.23
N PRO A 142 -6.44 -14.14 9.45
CA PRO A 142 -5.77 -15.13 10.29
C PRO A 142 -6.62 -16.39 10.49
N ALA A 143 -5.99 -17.57 10.41
CA ALA A 143 -6.70 -18.86 10.44
C ALA A 143 -7.55 -19.09 11.70
N ARG A 144 -7.07 -18.58 12.84
CA ARG A 144 -7.74 -18.65 14.14
C ARG A 144 -8.48 -17.35 14.41
N SER A 145 -9.50 -17.05 13.61
CA SER A 145 -10.31 -15.84 13.77
C SER A 145 -11.81 -16.14 13.74
N PRO A 146 -12.66 -15.38 14.47
CA PRO A 146 -14.12 -15.52 14.41
C PRO A 146 -14.70 -15.44 13.00
N LEU A 147 -14.03 -14.71 12.09
CA LEU A 147 -14.45 -14.61 10.69
C LEU A 147 -14.41 -15.96 9.96
N ASN A 148 -13.48 -16.86 10.32
CA ASN A 148 -13.39 -18.19 9.72
C ASN A 148 -14.68 -18.99 9.94
N ASP A 149 -15.18 -19.01 11.18
CA ASP A 149 -16.42 -19.70 11.53
C ASP A 149 -17.63 -19.11 10.78
N ALA A 150 -17.71 -17.78 10.71
CA ALA A 150 -18.80 -17.07 10.03
C ALA A 150 -18.82 -17.33 8.52
N VAL A 151 -17.65 -17.31 7.87
CA VAL A 151 -17.51 -17.58 6.43
C VAL A 151 -17.82 -19.04 6.13
N SER A 152 -17.36 -19.96 6.96
CA SER A 152 -17.66 -21.39 6.84
C SER A 152 -19.16 -21.65 6.99
N ALA A 153 -19.82 -21.05 7.98
CA ALA A 153 -21.27 -21.14 8.17
C ALA A 153 -22.07 -20.54 6.98
N SER A 154 -21.50 -19.51 6.35
CA SER A 154 -22.04 -18.82 5.17
C SER A 154 -21.70 -19.52 3.85
N ARG A 155 -21.07 -20.71 3.88
CA ARG A 155 -20.60 -21.45 2.70
C ARG A 155 -19.68 -20.64 1.78
N GLY A 156 -18.97 -19.66 2.34
CA GLY A 156 -17.95 -18.89 1.64
C GLY A 156 -16.62 -19.63 1.59
N LEU A 157 -15.68 -19.10 0.81
CA LEU A 157 -14.30 -19.58 0.78
C LEU A 157 -13.46 -18.82 1.79
N PHE A 158 -12.79 -19.54 2.69
CA PHE A 158 -11.82 -18.94 3.61
C PHE A 158 -10.40 -19.28 3.17
N ILE A 159 -9.53 -18.27 3.06
CA ILE A 159 -8.11 -18.42 2.75
C ILE A 159 -7.30 -17.91 3.94
N PRO A 160 -6.47 -18.76 4.57
CA PRO A 160 -5.60 -18.33 5.66
C PRO A 160 -4.60 -17.25 5.23
N MET A 161 -4.61 -16.11 5.91
CA MET A 161 -3.60 -15.06 5.72
C MET A 161 -2.21 -15.59 6.07
N ALA A 162 -1.20 -15.23 5.27
CA ALA A 162 0.18 -15.57 5.56
C ALA A 162 0.73 -14.72 6.72
N THR A 163 1.04 -15.36 7.86
CA THR A 163 1.66 -14.74 9.04
C THR A 163 3.10 -15.23 9.20
N ALA A 164 3.95 -14.45 9.87
CA ALA A 164 5.28 -14.88 10.25
C ALA A 164 5.20 -15.69 11.55
N PRO A 165 6.06 -16.70 11.77
CA PRO A 165 6.08 -17.46 13.02
C PRO A 165 6.35 -16.62 14.28
N TYR A 166 6.97 -15.46 14.10
CA TYR A 166 7.38 -14.53 15.15
C TYR A 166 6.52 -13.26 15.17
N ASP A 167 5.47 -13.17 14.35
CA ASP A 167 4.47 -12.10 14.50
C ASP A 167 3.84 -12.29 15.88
N HIS A 168 4.24 -11.45 16.83
CA HIS A 168 3.73 -11.48 18.19
C HIS A 168 2.25 -11.10 18.20
N ASP A 169 1.52 -11.43 19.27
CA ASP A 169 0.07 -11.13 19.45
C ASP A 169 -0.26 -9.62 19.48
N GLU A 170 0.69 -8.74 19.15
CA GLU A 170 0.46 -7.30 19.00
C GLU A 170 -0.16 -6.98 17.64
N PRO A 171 -1.20 -6.14 17.58
CA PRO A 171 -1.77 -5.69 16.32
C PRO A 171 -0.73 -4.95 15.48
N LEU A 172 -0.41 -5.49 14.31
CA LEU A 172 0.42 -4.79 13.33
C LEU A 172 -0.30 -3.52 12.87
N ALA A 173 0.47 -2.45 12.64
CA ALA A 173 -0.05 -1.24 11.99
C ALA A 173 -0.70 -1.62 10.65
N GLY A 174 -1.83 -0.99 10.32
CA GLY A 174 -2.55 -1.27 9.07
C GLY A 174 -1.71 -0.95 7.82
N ALA A 175 -0.77 -0.02 7.90
CA ALA A 175 0.18 0.29 6.83
C ALA A 175 1.42 -0.63 6.81
N ALA A 176 1.60 -1.53 7.78
CA ALA A 176 2.78 -2.38 7.87
C ALA A 176 3.03 -3.16 6.56
N PRO A 177 4.25 -3.13 6.00
CA PRO A 177 4.54 -3.67 4.66
C PRO A 177 4.15 -5.13 4.44
N GLY A 178 4.39 -5.99 5.45
CA GLY A 178 4.11 -7.42 5.37
C GLY A 178 2.61 -7.76 5.28
N VAL A 179 1.74 -6.91 5.85
CA VAL A 179 0.29 -7.16 5.91
C VAL A 179 -0.34 -7.05 4.53
N LEU A 180 0.06 -6.06 3.73
CA LEU A 180 -0.50 -5.85 2.40
C LEU A 180 -0.35 -7.11 1.53
N TRP A 181 0.87 -7.65 1.43
CA TRP A 181 1.14 -8.80 0.56
C TRP A 181 0.47 -10.08 1.03
N ALA A 182 0.30 -10.24 2.35
CA ALA A 182 -0.42 -11.37 2.93
C ALA A 182 -1.92 -11.37 2.56
N LEU A 183 -2.52 -10.18 2.42
CA LEU A 183 -3.92 -10.01 2.01
C LEU A 183 -4.10 -9.94 0.49
N LEU A 184 -3.22 -9.23 -0.22
CA LEU A 184 -3.36 -8.96 -1.66
C LEU A 184 -3.10 -10.22 -2.50
N THR A 185 -2.08 -11.01 -2.16
CA THR A 185 -1.65 -12.14 -3.00
C THR A 185 -2.74 -13.20 -3.20
N PRO A 186 -3.48 -13.65 -2.17
CA PRO A 186 -4.57 -14.59 -2.36
C PRO A 186 -5.72 -14.01 -3.19
N LEU A 187 -5.97 -12.70 -3.08
CA LEU A 187 -6.98 -12.01 -3.87
C LEU A 187 -6.57 -11.92 -5.35
N LEU A 188 -5.29 -11.66 -5.65
CA LEU A 188 -4.77 -11.72 -7.02
C LEU A 188 -4.99 -13.11 -7.64
N ALA A 189 -4.65 -14.18 -6.91
CA ALA A 189 -4.86 -15.55 -7.37
C ALA A 189 -6.35 -15.87 -7.61
N LEU A 190 -7.23 -15.36 -6.74
CA LEU A 190 -8.68 -15.50 -6.89
C LEU A 190 -9.20 -14.73 -8.13
N LEU A 191 -8.76 -13.48 -8.32
CA LEU A 191 -9.22 -12.64 -9.42
C LEU A 191 -8.67 -13.11 -10.77
N ASP A 192 -7.46 -13.67 -10.82
CA ASP A 192 -6.94 -14.44 -11.96
C ASP A 192 -7.86 -15.62 -12.29
N ARG A 193 -8.23 -16.41 -11.27
CA ARG A 193 -9.09 -17.58 -11.47
C ARG A 193 -10.50 -17.23 -11.95
N THR A 194 -11.03 -16.08 -11.55
CA THR A 194 -12.32 -15.56 -12.06
C THR A 194 -12.20 -14.86 -13.42
N GLY A 195 -10.97 -14.68 -13.91
CA GLY A 195 -10.66 -14.04 -15.19
C GLY A 195 -10.84 -12.53 -15.19
N LEU A 196 -10.77 -11.87 -14.03
CA LEU A 196 -10.90 -10.41 -13.89
C LEU A 196 -9.59 -9.64 -14.09
N LEU A 197 -8.46 -10.28 -13.83
CA LEU A 197 -7.12 -9.76 -14.10
C LEU A 197 -6.20 -10.93 -14.52
N GLU A 198 -4.99 -10.62 -14.95
CA GLU A 198 -3.96 -11.64 -15.25
C GLU A 198 -2.91 -11.65 -14.13
N ALA A 199 -2.95 -12.69 -13.29
CA ALA A 199 -1.95 -12.93 -12.26
C ALA A 199 -1.65 -14.44 -12.16
N PRO A 200 -1.16 -15.07 -13.25
CA PRO A 200 -0.83 -16.48 -13.21
C PRO A 200 0.28 -16.74 -12.17
N PRO A 201 0.42 -17.98 -11.67
CA PRO A 201 1.41 -18.31 -10.64
C PRO A 201 2.84 -17.86 -10.98
N GLU A 202 3.21 -17.87 -12.26
CA GLU A 202 4.51 -17.35 -12.73
C GLU A 202 4.66 -15.84 -12.49
N ALA A 203 3.63 -15.04 -12.77
CA ALA A 203 3.65 -13.59 -12.53
C ALA A 203 3.73 -13.29 -11.03
N VAL A 204 3.00 -14.03 -10.20
CA VAL A 204 3.10 -13.92 -8.73
C VAL A 204 4.49 -14.32 -8.23
N GLY A 205 5.13 -15.32 -8.85
CA GLY A 205 6.53 -15.67 -8.58
C GLY A 205 7.49 -14.54 -8.91
N LYS A 206 7.33 -13.89 -10.08
CA LYS A 206 8.15 -12.73 -10.48
C LYS A 206 7.98 -11.54 -9.53
N VAL A 207 6.77 -11.31 -9.02
CA VAL A 207 6.52 -10.31 -7.97
C VAL A 207 7.35 -10.62 -6.72
N ALA A 208 7.34 -11.88 -6.26
CA ALA A 208 8.13 -12.26 -5.10
C ALA A 208 9.65 -12.04 -5.31
N ASP A 209 10.16 -12.45 -6.47
CA ASP A 209 11.58 -12.24 -6.83
C ASP A 209 11.93 -10.75 -6.94
N ARG A 210 11.00 -9.93 -7.45
CA ARG A 210 11.15 -8.47 -7.53
C ARG A 210 11.25 -7.84 -6.14
N LEU A 211 10.40 -8.26 -5.22
CA LEU A 211 10.40 -7.79 -3.83
C LEU A 211 11.72 -8.16 -3.12
N ASP A 212 12.22 -9.38 -3.33
CA ASP A 212 13.50 -9.82 -2.75
C ASP A 212 14.68 -8.97 -3.27
N ARG A 213 14.72 -8.66 -4.58
CA ARG A 213 15.75 -7.76 -5.16
C ARG A 213 15.68 -6.35 -4.58
N VAL A 214 14.48 -5.83 -4.33
CA VAL A 214 14.33 -4.52 -3.68
C VAL A 214 14.84 -4.59 -2.24
N ALA A 215 14.52 -5.66 -1.50
CA ALA A 215 15.02 -5.86 -0.14
C ALA A 215 16.56 -5.96 -0.07
N GLU A 216 17.20 -6.61 -1.04
CA GLU A 216 18.67 -6.66 -1.15
C GLU A 216 19.30 -5.27 -1.33
N ARG A 217 18.63 -4.35 -2.04
CA ARG A 217 19.12 -2.98 -2.32
C ARG A 217 18.70 -1.95 -1.29
N CYS A 218 17.56 -2.16 -0.64
CA CYS A 218 16.97 -1.21 0.30
C CYS A 218 17.11 -1.66 1.75
N GLY A 219 17.68 -2.83 2.03
CA GLY A 219 17.83 -3.37 3.37
C GLY A 219 18.74 -2.54 4.29
N PRO A 220 18.64 -2.74 5.62
CA PRO A 220 19.31 -1.91 6.62
C PRO A 220 20.84 -1.97 6.54
N ALA A 221 21.42 -3.06 6.04
CA ALA A 221 22.86 -3.22 5.88
C ALA A 221 23.44 -2.39 4.72
N ILE A 222 22.61 -1.88 3.80
CA ILE A 222 23.06 -1.10 2.64
C ILE A 222 23.27 0.35 3.05
N VAL A 223 24.46 0.89 2.81
CA VAL A 223 24.83 2.29 3.13
C VAL A 223 23.93 3.30 2.42
N THR A 224 23.63 4.41 3.09
CA THR A 224 22.59 5.39 2.70
C THR A 224 22.71 5.85 1.24
N TYR A 225 23.91 6.23 0.79
CA TYR A 225 24.12 6.75 -0.58
C TYR A 225 23.85 5.74 -1.71
N SER A 226 23.80 4.44 -1.38
CA SER A 226 23.47 3.37 -2.33
C SER A 226 22.07 2.80 -2.13
N ASN A 227 21.37 3.27 -1.10
CA ASN A 227 20.05 2.81 -0.71
C ASN A 227 19.02 3.90 -1.04
N ARG A 228 18.22 3.67 -2.09
CA ARG A 228 17.19 4.63 -2.54
C ARG A 228 16.15 4.93 -1.47
N ALA A 229 15.81 3.95 -0.63
CA ALA A 229 14.81 4.14 0.41
C ALA A 229 15.33 4.98 1.58
N LYS A 230 16.58 4.77 2.02
CA LYS A 230 17.22 5.63 3.04
C LYS A 230 17.41 7.05 2.52
N THR A 231 17.88 7.20 1.27
CA THR A 231 18.01 8.51 0.62
C THR A 231 16.67 9.23 0.58
N LEU A 232 15.60 8.55 0.14
CA LEU A 232 14.26 9.13 0.11
C LEU A 232 13.77 9.49 1.52
N ALA A 233 14.00 8.65 2.54
CA ALA A 233 13.64 8.98 3.92
C ALA A 233 14.33 10.26 4.42
N SER A 234 15.64 10.42 4.19
CA SER A 234 16.37 11.64 4.53
C SER A 234 15.80 12.87 3.82
N GLU A 235 15.50 12.74 2.52
CA GLU A 235 14.94 13.82 1.72
C GLU A 235 13.54 14.28 2.17
N LEU A 236 12.77 13.40 2.82
CA LEU A 236 11.40 13.67 3.28
C LEU A 236 11.30 14.18 4.72
N ALA A 237 12.37 14.09 5.51
CA ALA A 237 12.27 14.30 6.95
C ALA A 237 11.86 15.72 7.37
N ASP A 238 12.29 16.72 6.62
CA ASP A 238 12.01 18.13 6.87
C ASP A 238 11.28 18.80 5.69
N SER A 239 10.51 18.02 4.93
CA SER A 239 9.71 18.52 3.80
C SER A 239 8.27 18.04 3.86
N LEU A 240 7.39 18.73 3.11
CA LEU A 240 6.06 18.23 2.77
C LEU A 240 6.17 17.39 1.48
N PRO A 241 6.03 16.05 1.56
CA PRO A 241 5.97 15.20 0.38
C PRO A 241 4.74 15.53 -0.48
N VAL A 242 5.01 15.88 -1.73
CA VAL A 242 4.02 16.05 -2.80
C VAL A 242 4.19 14.88 -3.76
N VAL A 243 3.38 13.83 -3.57
CA VAL A 243 3.47 12.60 -4.35
C VAL A 243 2.71 12.77 -5.66
N TRP A 244 3.44 12.76 -6.77
CA TRP A 244 2.87 12.75 -8.12
C TRP A 244 3.00 11.37 -8.71
N THR A 245 1.93 10.87 -9.31
CA THR A 245 1.84 9.51 -9.83
C THR A 245 1.54 9.54 -11.33
N GLU A 246 2.28 8.76 -12.11
CA GLU A 246 2.01 8.58 -13.55
C GLU A 246 2.04 7.10 -13.90
N GLY A 247 1.02 6.65 -14.63
CA GLY A 247 0.90 5.25 -15.05
C GLY A 247 -0.19 4.49 -14.29
N THR A 248 -0.46 3.27 -14.73
CA THR A 248 -1.64 2.51 -14.28
C THR A 248 -1.54 2.13 -12.81
N SER A 249 -0.39 1.62 -12.38
CA SER A 249 -0.11 1.11 -11.04
C SER A 249 0.45 2.15 -10.06
N ALA A 250 0.96 3.28 -10.55
CA ALA A 250 1.58 4.31 -9.71
C ALA A 250 0.60 5.01 -8.77
N GLY A 251 -0.63 5.30 -9.22
CA GLY A 251 -1.64 6.03 -8.44
C GLY A 251 -1.94 5.39 -7.07
N PRO A 252 -2.40 4.13 -7.04
CA PRO A 252 -2.60 3.40 -5.78
C PRO A 252 -1.33 3.27 -4.92
N ALA A 253 -0.15 3.09 -5.54
CA ALA A 253 1.12 3.03 -4.82
C ALA A 253 1.42 4.37 -4.11
N GLY A 254 1.19 5.50 -4.76
CA GLY A 254 1.36 6.83 -4.17
C GLY A 254 0.39 7.11 -3.03
N ARG A 255 -0.89 6.72 -3.17
CA ARG A 255 -1.88 6.83 -2.07
C ARG A 255 -1.51 5.96 -0.88
N ARG A 256 -1.00 4.74 -1.12
CA ARG A 256 -0.45 3.89 -0.06
C ARG A 256 0.76 4.54 0.61
N PHE A 257 1.68 5.10 -0.16
CA PHE A 257 2.87 5.73 0.39
C PHE A 257 2.51 6.89 1.32
N ALA A 258 1.60 7.79 0.91
CA ALA A 258 1.13 8.87 1.77
C ALA A 258 0.45 8.37 3.06
N ALA A 259 -0.34 7.30 2.97
CA ALA A 259 -0.93 6.68 4.16
C ALA A 259 0.14 6.07 5.08
N ALA A 260 1.17 5.43 4.52
CA ALA A 260 2.29 4.88 5.30
C ALA A 260 3.11 5.98 5.99
N LEU A 261 3.38 7.10 5.31
CA LEU A 261 4.02 8.27 5.92
C LEU A 261 3.19 8.81 7.10
N ALA A 262 1.87 8.97 6.91
CA ALA A 262 1.00 9.46 7.96
C ALA A 262 0.89 8.49 9.15
N GLU A 263 0.74 7.20 8.89
CA GLU A 263 0.52 6.17 9.91
C GLU A 263 1.80 5.76 10.66
N LEU A 264 2.94 5.69 9.96
CA LEU A 264 4.18 5.19 10.53
C LEU A 264 5.08 6.30 11.09
N SER A 265 5.21 7.44 10.39
CA SER A 265 6.09 8.53 10.80
C SER A 265 5.37 9.79 11.26
N GLY A 266 4.03 9.84 11.13
CA GLY A 266 3.25 11.05 11.38
C GLY A 266 3.46 12.16 10.35
N THR A 267 4.11 11.85 9.22
CA THR A 267 4.45 12.82 8.18
C THR A 267 3.25 13.02 7.25
N PRO A 268 2.69 14.23 7.14
CA PRO A 268 1.61 14.50 6.19
C PRO A 268 2.15 14.44 4.76
N ALA A 269 1.33 14.01 3.81
CA ALA A 269 1.67 14.04 2.39
C ALA A 269 0.42 14.34 1.55
N VAL A 270 0.61 14.99 0.39
CA VAL A 270 -0.46 15.19 -0.61
C VAL A 270 -0.18 14.33 -1.83
N VAL A 271 -1.22 13.78 -2.44
CA VAL A 271 -1.10 12.84 -3.57
C VAL A 271 -2.03 13.27 -4.69
N ALA A 272 -1.54 13.29 -5.93
CA ALA A 272 -2.39 13.45 -7.10
C ALA A 272 -1.79 12.76 -8.34
N ASP A 273 -2.68 12.27 -9.20
CA ASP A 273 -2.33 11.65 -10.47
C ASP A 273 -2.02 12.72 -11.53
N LEU A 274 -0.98 12.49 -12.33
CA LEU A 274 -0.63 13.32 -13.48
C LEU A 274 -1.55 12.99 -14.68
N PRO A 275 -1.91 13.99 -15.52
CA PRO A 275 -1.44 15.38 -15.51
C PRO A 275 -2.20 16.34 -14.57
N GLU A 276 -3.32 15.95 -13.99
CA GLU A 276 -4.19 16.83 -13.19
C GLU A 276 -3.47 17.40 -11.96
N ALA A 277 -2.50 16.66 -11.40
CA ALA A 277 -1.64 17.10 -10.32
C ALA A 277 -0.95 18.45 -10.58
N LEU A 278 -0.60 18.75 -11.84
CA LEU A 278 0.07 19.99 -12.21
C LEU A 278 -0.80 21.21 -11.89
N ALA A 279 -2.10 21.12 -12.20
CA ALA A 279 -3.05 22.18 -11.89
C ALA A 279 -3.42 22.16 -10.40
N ALA A 280 -3.68 20.98 -9.83
CA ALA A 280 -4.13 20.82 -8.44
C ALA A 280 -3.10 21.31 -7.42
N HIS A 281 -1.81 21.18 -7.71
CA HIS A 281 -0.72 21.51 -6.79
C HIS A 281 0.07 22.77 -7.18
N SER A 282 -0.26 23.46 -8.28
CA SER A 282 0.46 24.68 -8.71
C SER A 282 0.51 25.76 -7.62
N ALA A 283 -0.61 26.04 -6.95
CA ALA A 283 -0.64 27.03 -5.87
C ALA A 283 0.16 26.59 -4.63
N LEU A 284 0.29 25.29 -4.40
CA LEU A 284 1.10 24.74 -3.31
C LEU A 284 2.60 24.97 -3.59
N LEU A 285 3.03 24.76 -4.83
CA LEU A 285 4.42 24.97 -5.26
C LEU A 285 4.80 26.45 -5.43
N ALA A 286 3.84 27.33 -5.69
CA ALA A 286 4.05 28.78 -5.79
C ALA A 286 3.86 29.52 -4.46
N GLY A 287 3.39 28.82 -3.41
CA GLY A 287 2.92 29.42 -2.17
C GLY A 287 3.94 29.37 -1.03
N ARG A 288 3.44 29.26 0.21
CA ARG A 288 4.26 29.26 1.44
C ARG A 288 5.22 28.08 1.57
N LEU A 289 5.02 27.04 0.76
CA LEU A 289 5.81 25.83 0.75
C LEU A 289 6.86 25.86 -0.38
N ALA A 290 6.90 26.91 -1.21
CA ALA A 290 7.91 27.08 -2.25
C ALA A 290 9.28 27.28 -1.61
N ALA A 291 10.34 26.73 -2.21
CA ALA A 291 11.71 26.91 -1.71
C ALA A 291 12.13 28.38 -1.61
N GLY A 292 11.58 29.24 -2.49
CA GLY A 292 11.80 30.69 -2.48
C GLY A 292 10.74 31.50 -1.72
N ALA A 293 9.91 30.88 -0.88
CA ALA A 293 8.83 31.57 -0.16
C ALA A 293 9.35 32.58 0.88
N ASP A 294 10.56 32.38 1.39
CA ASP A 294 11.24 33.30 2.30
C ASP A 294 12.63 33.68 1.75
N PRO A 295 12.78 34.87 1.13
CA PRO A 295 14.06 35.32 0.56
C PRO A 295 15.15 35.55 1.61
N ASP A 296 14.78 35.69 2.88
CA ASP A 296 15.73 35.89 3.98
C ASP A 296 16.16 34.56 4.65
N ASP A 297 15.56 33.41 4.30
CA ASP A 297 15.84 32.11 4.94
C ASP A 297 17.33 31.72 4.88
N PHE A 298 18.02 32.06 3.79
CA PHE A 298 19.45 31.83 3.65
C PHE A 298 20.30 32.59 4.68
N PHE A 299 19.81 33.73 5.17
CA PHE A 299 20.51 34.60 6.13
C PHE A 299 20.06 34.39 7.58
N ARG A 300 19.06 33.53 7.83
CA ARG A 300 18.53 33.28 9.18
C ARG A 300 19.46 32.40 10.01
N ASP A 301 19.60 32.73 11.29
CA ASP A 301 20.29 31.90 12.26
C ASP A 301 19.36 30.74 12.71
N ARG A 302 19.63 29.55 12.19
CA ARG A 302 18.82 28.34 12.40
C ARG A 302 19.01 27.69 13.78
N VAL A 303 19.77 28.32 14.67
CA VAL A 303 19.93 27.87 16.07
C VAL A 303 18.69 28.20 16.90
N GLU A 304 17.99 29.30 16.61
CA GLU A 304 16.85 29.77 17.41
C GLU A 304 15.48 29.54 16.74
N GLU A 305 15.42 29.35 15.42
CA GLU A 305 14.18 29.21 14.64
C GLU A 305 14.07 27.84 13.95
N PRO A 306 12.90 27.16 14.03
CA PRO A 306 12.68 25.91 13.31
C PRO A 306 12.68 26.14 11.80
N ALA A 307 13.27 25.20 11.06
CA ALA A 307 13.33 25.25 9.60
C ALA A 307 11.93 25.36 8.98
N ALA A 308 11.78 26.23 7.98
CA ALA A 308 10.54 26.34 7.24
C ALA A 308 10.27 25.03 6.47
N LEU A 309 9.03 24.56 6.54
CA LEU A 309 8.60 23.37 5.81
C LEU A 309 8.45 23.72 4.32
N HIS A 310 9.17 23.03 3.46
CA HIS A 310 9.11 23.22 2.00
C HIS A 310 8.50 21.99 1.31
N ALA A 311 7.84 22.21 0.18
CA ALA A 311 7.36 21.12 -0.66
C ALA A 311 8.54 20.36 -1.27
N ARG A 312 8.41 19.04 -1.36
CA ARG A 312 9.29 18.18 -2.13
C ARG A 312 8.47 17.24 -2.99
N VAL A 313 8.69 17.25 -4.30
CA VAL A 313 7.99 16.34 -5.21
C VAL A 313 8.59 14.95 -5.12
N VAL A 314 7.75 13.94 -4.96
CA VAL A 314 8.10 12.53 -5.15
C VAL A 314 7.32 12.01 -6.35
N LEU A 315 7.99 11.82 -7.46
CA LEU A 315 7.38 11.39 -8.71
C LEU A 315 7.51 9.86 -8.83
N LEU A 316 6.39 9.16 -8.65
CA LEU A 316 6.26 7.72 -8.84
C LEU A 316 5.74 7.43 -10.23
N ARG A 317 6.46 6.62 -11.00
CA ARG A 317 6.10 6.34 -12.39
C ARG A 317 6.20 4.86 -12.66
N ASP A 318 5.11 4.25 -13.11
CA ASP A 318 5.26 3.09 -13.98
C ASP A 318 5.28 3.58 -15.43
N ARG A 319 5.81 2.77 -16.36
CA ARG A 319 5.97 3.20 -17.75
C ARG A 319 4.56 3.30 -18.38
N PRO A 320 4.06 4.51 -18.68
CA PRO A 320 2.66 4.67 -19.10
C PRO A 320 2.42 3.98 -20.45
N ILE A 321 1.30 3.27 -20.53
CA ILE A 321 0.88 2.60 -21.76
C ILE A 321 0.61 3.65 -22.84
N GLY A 322 1.21 3.49 -24.02
CA GLY A 322 1.01 4.40 -25.16
C GLY A 322 1.97 5.59 -25.24
N GLY A 323 2.93 5.72 -24.32
CA GLY A 323 4.06 6.65 -24.43
C GLY A 323 3.71 8.14 -24.23
N LEU A 324 2.45 8.47 -23.93
CA LEU A 324 2.07 9.79 -23.47
C LEU A 324 2.53 9.97 -22.02
N THR A 325 3.31 11.02 -21.77
CA THR A 325 3.86 11.30 -20.44
C THR A 325 3.76 12.79 -20.14
N ALA A 326 3.30 13.11 -18.94
CA ALA A 326 3.31 14.42 -18.31
C ALA A 326 4.57 14.64 -17.46
N ALA A 327 5.44 13.64 -17.28
CA ALA A 327 6.66 13.76 -16.49
C ALA A 327 7.60 14.92 -16.89
N PRO A 328 7.80 15.25 -18.20
CA PRO A 328 8.55 16.45 -18.57
C PRO A 328 7.92 17.72 -18.01
N ASN A 329 6.59 17.89 -18.16
CA ASN A 329 5.87 19.05 -17.64
C ASN A 329 5.89 19.10 -16.10
N ALA A 330 5.88 17.93 -15.44
CA ALA A 330 6.05 17.83 -14.00
C ALA A 330 7.42 18.34 -13.55
N ARG A 331 8.49 17.91 -14.23
CA ARG A 331 9.85 18.40 -13.97
C ARG A 331 9.96 19.90 -14.21
N ASP A 332 9.40 20.40 -15.31
CA ASP A 332 9.40 21.82 -15.65
C ASP A 332 8.65 22.66 -14.61
N LEU A 333 7.51 22.17 -14.12
CA LEU A 333 6.75 22.85 -13.06
C LEU A 333 7.51 22.88 -11.73
N ALA A 334 8.09 21.75 -11.32
CA ALA A 334 8.88 21.67 -10.10
C ALA A 334 10.12 22.59 -10.18
N LEU A 335 10.86 22.54 -11.30
CA LEU A 335 12.02 23.39 -11.57
C LEU A 335 11.64 24.87 -11.59
N GLY A 336 10.51 25.23 -12.22
CA GLY A 336 10.02 26.61 -12.28
C GLY A 336 9.68 27.22 -10.91
N HIS A 337 9.57 26.39 -9.87
CA HIS A 337 9.33 26.79 -8.48
C HIS A 337 10.49 26.39 -7.54
N ASP A 338 11.67 26.05 -8.08
CA ASP A 338 12.83 25.58 -7.33
C ASP A 338 12.50 24.43 -6.35
N THR A 339 11.50 23.62 -6.67
CA THR A 339 11.02 22.52 -5.83
C THR A 339 11.84 21.27 -6.12
N PRO A 340 12.53 20.69 -5.12
CA PRO A 340 13.28 19.45 -5.31
C PRO A 340 12.38 18.30 -5.75
N ILE A 341 12.91 17.42 -6.61
CA ILE A 341 12.19 16.25 -7.13
C ILE A 341 12.99 14.97 -6.88
N SER A 342 12.34 13.96 -6.30
CA SER A 342 12.83 12.59 -6.19
C SER A 342 12.01 11.70 -7.12
N GLU A 343 12.67 10.96 -8.01
CA GLU A 343 11.97 10.11 -8.99
C GLU A 343 12.17 8.62 -8.69
N LEU A 344 11.06 7.89 -8.66
CA LEU A 344 11.04 6.43 -8.60
C LEU A 344 10.44 5.87 -9.89
N GLU A 345 11.31 5.30 -10.71
CA GLU A 345 10.96 4.52 -11.89
C GLU A 345 11.44 3.07 -11.66
N PRO A 346 10.52 2.08 -11.67
CA PRO A 346 10.85 0.67 -11.60
C PRO A 346 11.68 0.20 -12.80
N GLU A 347 12.39 -0.91 -12.61
CA GLU A 347 13.01 -1.58 -13.73
C GLU A 347 11.94 -2.17 -14.68
N ALA A 348 12.35 -2.57 -15.88
CA ALA A 348 11.45 -3.22 -16.83
C ALA A 348 10.87 -4.52 -16.23
N GLY A 349 9.57 -4.72 -16.41
CA GLY A 349 8.83 -5.89 -15.93
C GLY A 349 7.36 -5.80 -16.31
N GLY A 350 6.58 -6.81 -15.90
CA GLY A 350 5.12 -6.75 -16.00
C GLY A 350 4.51 -5.75 -15.01
N GLU A 351 3.23 -5.41 -15.20
CA GLU A 351 2.49 -4.43 -14.37
C GLU A 351 2.59 -4.73 -12.88
N LEU A 352 2.38 -6.00 -12.48
CA LEU A 352 2.48 -6.42 -11.07
C LEU A 352 3.90 -6.29 -10.50
N GLU A 353 4.95 -6.50 -11.32
CA GLU A 353 6.33 -6.32 -10.88
C GLU A 353 6.65 -4.83 -10.67
N THR A 354 6.22 -3.96 -11.59
CA THR A 354 6.43 -2.52 -11.48
C THR A 354 5.71 -1.94 -10.26
N LEU A 355 4.48 -2.41 -10.01
CA LEU A 355 3.71 -2.05 -8.83
C LEU A 355 4.41 -2.49 -7.54
N ALA A 356 4.88 -3.74 -7.51
CA ALA A 356 5.58 -4.31 -6.35
C ALA A 356 6.87 -3.55 -6.03
N GLU A 357 7.63 -3.15 -7.06
CA GLU A 357 8.86 -2.38 -6.88
C GLU A 357 8.59 -0.99 -6.30
N LEU A 358 7.59 -0.25 -6.83
CA LEU A 358 7.18 1.04 -6.27
C LEU A 358 6.80 0.91 -4.80
N ILE A 359 5.87 0.00 -4.49
CA ILE A 359 5.38 -0.24 -3.12
C ILE A 359 6.55 -0.57 -2.19
N ALA A 360 7.43 -1.50 -2.57
CA ALA A 360 8.51 -1.93 -1.71
C ALA A 360 9.50 -0.81 -1.39
N ILE A 361 9.91 -0.01 -2.39
CA ILE A 361 10.81 1.12 -2.16
C ILE A 361 10.16 2.15 -1.24
N THR A 362 8.89 2.49 -1.48
CA THR A 362 8.16 3.46 -0.66
C THR A 362 7.88 2.96 0.76
N ASP A 363 7.61 1.66 0.92
CA ASP A 363 7.41 1.03 2.22
C ASP A 363 8.71 1.07 3.04
N PHE A 364 9.87 0.74 2.45
CA PHE A 364 11.16 0.91 3.12
C PHE A 364 11.42 2.37 3.49
N ALA A 365 11.13 3.33 2.60
CA ALA A 365 11.36 4.75 2.86
C ALA A 365 10.51 5.27 4.03
N ALA A 366 9.22 4.91 4.08
CA ALA A 366 8.34 5.27 5.18
C ALA A 366 8.81 4.66 6.52
N VAL A 367 9.29 3.41 6.50
CA VAL A 367 9.84 2.76 7.70
C VAL A 367 11.14 3.42 8.17
N TYR A 368 12.07 3.73 7.26
CA TYR A 368 13.28 4.44 7.63
C TYR A 368 13.00 5.82 8.21
N LEU A 369 12.06 6.56 7.61
CA LEU A 369 11.63 7.85 8.12
C LEU A 369 11.03 7.74 9.53
N ALA A 370 10.17 6.74 9.77
CA ALA A 370 9.58 6.49 11.08
C ALA A 370 10.65 6.19 12.15
N LEU A 371 11.57 5.27 11.85
CA LEU A 371 12.63 4.86 12.79
C LEU A 371 13.60 6.00 13.10
N ALA A 372 14.03 6.74 12.08
CA ALA A 372 15.00 7.83 12.25
C ALA A 372 14.37 9.12 12.83
N SER A 373 13.04 9.25 12.79
CA SER A 373 12.32 10.37 13.42
C SER A 373 11.90 10.07 14.86
N GLY A 374 12.07 8.84 15.35
CA GLY A 374 11.68 8.41 16.68
C GLY A 374 10.16 8.29 16.89
N ALA A 375 9.41 8.06 15.81
CA ALA A 375 7.94 7.96 15.79
C ALA A 375 7.39 6.63 16.33
#